data_AF-A0A944KE38-F1
#
_entry.id   AF-A0A944KE38-F1
#
_cell.length_a   1.000
_cell.length_b   1.000
_cell.length_c   1.000
_cell.angle_alpha   90.00
_cell.angle_beta   90.00
_cell.angle_gamma   90.00
#
_symmetry.space_group_name_H-M   'P 1'
#
loop_
_entity.id
_entity.type
_entity.pdbx_description
1 polymer ?
#
loop_
_entity_poly.entity_id
_entity_poly.type
_entity_poly.pdbx_seq_one_letter_code
_entity_poly.pdbx_strand_id
1 'polypeptide(L)' 'MAVGPDPQQGDGRYFVAWLHIVAPKGTVPTATSTCACGRDRSAVGRRKVLDLIEDHAAHRDACPLRNPSAERTAA' A
#
# COMPACT_ATOMS: atom_id res chain seq x y z
N MET A 1 26.30 3.22 -16.24
CA MET A 1 24.89 2.80 -16.09
C MET A 1 24.12 4.01 -15.60
N ALA A 2 23.21 4.57 -16.39
CA ALA A 2 22.42 5.73 -15.97
C ALA A 2 21.06 5.23 -15.49
N VAL A 3 20.77 5.36 -14.19
CA VAL A 3 19.40 5.28 -13.71
C VAL A 3 18.74 6.59 -14.14
N GLY A 4 17.83 6.54 -15.10
CA GLY A 4 17.01 7.70 -15.42
C GLY A 4 16.19 8.05 -14.19
N PRO A 5 16.05 9.34 -13.81
CA PRO A 5 15.11 9.71 -12.76
C PRO A 5 13.72 9.25 -13.20
N ASP A 6 13.07 8.46 -12.35
CA ASP A 6 11.71 7.99 -12.57
C ASP A 6 10.79 9.22 -12.68
N PRO A 7 10.08 9.44 -13.80
CA PRO A 7 9.21 10.59 -13.98
C PRO A 7 7.87 10.33 -13.28
N GLN A 8 7.90 10.18 -11.96
CA GLN A 8 6.72 10.24 -11.11
C GLN A 8 6.54 11.65 -10.55
N GLN A 9 6.63 12.68 -11.40
CA GLN A 9 6.14 14.01 -11.05
C GLN A 9 4.64 14.11 -11.36
N GLY A 10 3.83 13.31 -10.65
CA GLY A 10 2.37 13.33 -10.76
C GLY A 10 1.77 14.25 -9.70
N ASP A 11 1.28 15.42 -10.11
CA ASP A 11 0.28 16.30 -9.48
C ASP A 11 0.34 16.56 -7.95
N GLY A 12 1.44 16.24 -7.27
CA GLY A 12 1.55 16.24 -5.81
C GLY A 12 0.70 15.17 -5.11
N ARG A 13 0.12 14.22 -5.85
CA ARG A 13 -0.73 13.14 -5.32
C ARG A 13 0.01 11.81 -5.38
N TYR A 14 0.79 11.52 -4.34
CA TYR A 14 1.49 10.25 -4.21
C TYR A 14 0.56 9.17 -3.65
N PHE A 15 0.63 7.95 -4.19
CA PHE A 15 -0.04 6.80 -3.59
C PHE A 15 0.55 6.52 -2.20
N VAL A 16 -0.21 6.81 -1.15
CA VAL A 16 0.22 6.61 0.24
C VAL A 16 0.20 5.16 0.69
N ALA A 17 -0.53 4.28 -0.02
CA ALA A 17 -0.65 2.86 0.28
C ALA A 17 -0.59 2.03 -1.01
N TRP A 18 0.15 0.92 -0.97
CA TRP A 18 0.36 0.01 -2.08
C TRP A 18 0.16 -1.45 -1.62
N LEU A 19 -0.48 -2.28 -2.45
CA LEU A 19 -0.73 -3.70 -2.27
C LEU A 19 -0.21 -4.49 -3.48
N HIS A 20 0.99 -5.07 -3.38
CA HIS A 20 1.56 -5.91 -4.41
C HIS A 20 1.10 -7.37 -4.25
N ILE A 21 0.51 -7.96 -5.28
CA ILE A 21 0.04 -9.36 -5.26
C ILE A 21 0.69 -10.14 -6.40
N VAL A 22 1.29 -11.27 -6.04
CA VAL A 22 1.94 -12.20 -6.97
C VAL A 22 1.22 -13.53 -6.88
N ALA A 23 0.49 -13.88 -7.94
CA ALA A 23 -0.24 -15.15 -8.03
C ALA A 23 0.00 -15.86 -9.37
N PRO A 24 1.19 -16.47 -9.57
CA PRO A 24 1.45 -17.33 -10.72
C PRO A 24 0.52 -18.55 -10.73
N LYS A 25 0.20 -19.07 -11.92
CA LYS A 25 -0.64 -20.28 -12.03
C LYS A 25 0.03 -21.47 -11.34
N GLY A 26 -0.71 -22.13 -10.45
CA GLY A 26 -0.28 -23.35 -9.76
C GLY A 26 0.64 -23.11 -8.55
N THR A 27 0.97 -21.86 -8.22
CA THR A 27 1.82 -21.54 -7.06
C THR A 27 1.03 -20.90 -5.92
N VAL A 28 1.58 -20.95 -4.72
CA VAL A 28 1.03 -20.28 -3.54
C VAL A 28 1.08 -18.76 -3.77
N PRO A 29 -0.06 -18.04 -3.70
CA PRO A 29 -0.06 -16.60 -3.91
C PRO A 29 0.60 -15.88 -2.74
N THR A 30 1.26 -14.78 -3.03
CA THR A 30 1.90 -13.91 -2.04
C THR A 30 1.40 -12.49 -2.23
N ALA A 31 1.17 -11.78 -1.14
CA ALA A 31 0.80 -10.37 -1.18
C ALA A 31 1.60 -9.58 -0.15
N THR A 32 1.95 -8.35 -0.49
CA THR A 32 2.63 -7.39 0.38
C THR A 32 1.89 -6.07 0.34
N SER A 33 1.46 -5.59 1.49
CA SER A 33 0.86 -4.28 1.69
C SER A 33 1.86 -3.36 2.35
N THR A 34 2.18 -2.24 1.70
CA THR A 34 3.03 -1.18 2.23
C THR A 34 2.26 0.13 2.32
N CYS A 35 2.54 0.94 3.34
CA CYS A 35 1.99 2.28 3.47
C CYS A 35 3.03 3.25 4.03
N ALA A 36 3.01 4.49 3.53
CA ALA A 36 3.88 5.57 3.98
C ALA A 36 3.73 5.90 5.47
N CYS A 37 2.66 5.45 6.13
CA CYS A 37 2.48 5.60 7.58
C CYS A 37 3.38 4.65 8.40
N GLY A 38 4.22 3.84 7.75
CA GLY A 38 5.09 2.85 8.39
C GLY A 38 4.50 1.44 8.46
N ARG A 39 3.39 1.16 7.76
CA ARG A 39 2.82 -0.19 7.68
C ARG A 39 3.54 -1.00 6.61
N ASP A 40 4.10 -2.14 6.99
CA ASP A 40 4.59 -3.17 6.10
C ASP A 40 4.04 -4.52 6.56
N ARG A 41 3.27 -5.19 5.71
CA ARG A 41 2.71 -6.52 5.99
C ARG A 41 2.81 -7.40 4.75
N SER A 42 3.23 -8.64 4.95
CA SER A 42 3.27 -9.66 3.91
C SER A 42 2.41 -10.87 4.31
N ALA A 43 1.81 -11.50 3.31
CA ALA A 43 0.97 -12.68 3.45
C ALA A 43 1.28 -13.70 2.36
N VAL A 44 1.31 -14.98 2.73
CA VAL A 44 1.56 -16.10 1.82
C VAL A 44 0.40 -17.09 1.95
N GLY A 45 -0.15 -17.51 0.82
CA GLY A 45 -1.28 -18.44 0.74
C GLY A 45 -2.61 -17.73 0.54
N ARG A 46 -3.51 -18.41 -0.20
CA ARG A 46 -4.75 -17.82 -0.71
C ARG A 46 -5.58 -17.15 0.39
N ARG A 47 -5.79 -17.82 1.52
CA ARG A 47 -6.60 -17.27 2.61
C ARG A 47 -5.97 -16.02 3.23
N LYS A 48 -4.67 -16.10 3.58
CA LYS A 48 -3.95 -14.97 4.17
C LYS A 48 -3.85 -13.77 3.21
N VAL A 49 -3.74 -14.03 1.90
CA VAL A 49 -3.75 -12.97 0.88
C VAL A 49 -5.10 -12.27 0.83
N LEU A 50 -6.22 -13.02 0.92
CA LEU A 50 -7.56 -12.42 0.99
C LEU A 50 -7.74 -11.58 2.27
N ASP A 51 -7.34 -12.12 3.43
CA ASP A 51 -7.32 -11.36 4.68
C ASP A 51 -6.47 -10.07 4.56
N LEU A 52 -5.29 -10.14 3.92
CA LEU A 52 -4.44 -8.97 3.71
C LEU A 52 -5.08 -7.94 2.78
N ILE A 53 -5.85 -8.36 1.78
CA ILE A 53 -6.60 -7.45 0.90
C ILE A 53 -7.66 -6.69 1.70
N GLU A 54 -8.44 -7.37 2.53
CA GLU A 54 -9.47 -6.74 3.37
C GLU A 54 -8.85 -5.80 4.40
N ASP A 55 -7.78 -6.24 5.05
CA ASP A 55 -6.98 -5.47 6.01
C ASP A 55 -6.33 -4.23 5.36
N HIS A 56 -5.86 -4.34 4.12
CA HIS A 56 -5.37 -3.21 3.33
C HIS A 56 -6.49 -2.20 3.02
N ALA A 57 -7.68 -2.68 2.63
CA ALA A 57 -8.82 -1.80 2.33
C ALA A 57 -9.27 -1.03 3.58
N ALA A 58 -9.45 -1.72 4.71
CA ALA A 58 -9.80 -1.08 5.99
C ALA A 58 -8.74 -0.08 6.43
N HIS A 59 -7.46 -0.42 6.27
CA HIS A 59 -6.37 0.50 6.58
C HIS A 59 -6.38 1.73 5.70
N ARG A 60 -6.63 1.58 4.39
CA ARG A 60 -6.66 2.68 3.43
C ARG A 60 -7.65 3.77 3.88
N ASP A 61 -8.77 3.40 4.51
CA ASP A 61 -9.79 4.33 4.98
C ASP A 61 -9.50 4.92 6.38
N ALA A 62 -8.83 4.15 7.24
CA ALA A 62 -8.38 4.61 8.55
C ALA A 62 -7.00 5.29 8.55
N CYS A 63 -6.27 5.27 7.43
CA CYS A 63 -4.88 5.71 7.38
C CYS A 63 -4.82 7.23 7.61
N PRO A 64 -4.08 7.71 8.63
CA PRO A 64 -4.04 9.14 8.98
C PRO A 64 -3.37 9.99 7.91
N LEU A 65 -2.53 9.40 7.05
CA LEU A 65 -1.95 10.10 5.90
C LEU A 65 -2.93 10.26 4.73
N ARG A 66 -3.95 9.40 4.63
CA ARG A 66 -4.95 9.42 3.56
C ARG A 66 -6.23 10.16 3.96
N ASN A 67 -6.66 9.95 5.19
CA ASN A 67 -7.73 10.69 5.82
C ASN A 67 -7.11 11.46 6.99
N PRO A 68 -6.44 12.59 6.73
CA PRO A 68 -6.08 13.49 7.81
C PRO A 68 -7.40 13.97 8.40
N SER A 69 -7.85 13.33 9.48
CA SER A 69 -8.86 13.92 10.37
C SER A 69 -8.47 15.37 10.57
N ALA A 70 -9.42 16.29 10.33
CA ALA A 70 -9.24 17.73 10.15
C ALA A 70 -8.70 18.47 11.39
N GLU A 71 -7.55 18.03 11.89
CA GLU A 71 -6.89 18.44 13.12
C GLU A 71 -5.37 18.48 12.89
N ARG A 72 -4.95 19.12 11.79
CA ARG A 72 -3.71 19.90 11.79
C ARG A 72 -3.77 21.02 10.75
N THR A 73 -4.70 21.94 10.95
CA THR A 73 -4.44 23.36 10.68
C THR A 73 -3.94 23.97 11.98
N ALA A 74 -2.64 23.88 12.23
CA ALA A 74 -1.86 24.64 13.20
C ALA A 74 -0.39 24.25 12.98
N ALA A 75 0.55 25.12 12.64
CA ALA A 75 0.61 26.58 12.62
C ALA A 75 1.54 27.04 11.48
#